data_AF-A0AAU6EGA5-F1
#
_entry.id   AF-A0AAU6EGA5-F1
#
_cell.length_a   1.000
_cell.length_b   1.000
_cell.length_c   1.000
_cell.angle_alpha   90.00
_cell.angle_beta   90.00
_cell.angle_gamma   90.00
#
_symmetry.space_group_name_H-M   'P 1'
#
loop_
_entity.id
_entity.type
_entity.pdbx_description
1 polymer ?
#
loop_
_entity_poly.entity_id
_entity_poly.type
_entity_poly.pdbx_seq_one_letter_code
_entity_poly.pdbx_strand_id
1 'polypeptide(L)'
;MFVDPPAPQPLQPGETPPASANTGLPSPDAVTSWEFNPDYQRLVMMWRQVLPVLDTLTASLDKAYQLARSRDVWDAPVSGRYVEDMTEWRTRLGLYRQAVLTSISDQAADTPRWVPVRAGAPHAFS
;
A
#
# COMPACT_ATOMS: atom_id res chain seq x y z
N MET A 1 7.45 8.36 -16.91
CA MET A 1 7.75 7.70 -15.62
C MET A 1 6.42 7.52 -14.92
N PHE A 2 6.10 6.29 -14.49
CA PHE A 2 4.88 6.05 -13.72
C PHE A 2 5.06 6.66 -12.33
N VAL A 3 4.04 7.38 -11.86
CA VAL A 3 4.06 8.05 -10.55
C VAL A 3 3.31 7.17 -9.58
N ASP A 4 3.96 6.82 -8.47
CA ASP A 4 3.32 6.05 -7.41
C ASP A 4 2.22 6.92 -6.73
N PRO A 5 1.07 6.34 -6.37
CA PRO A 5 0.03 7.05 -5.64
C PRO A 5 0.47 7.35 -4.19
N PRO A 6 -0.26 8.21 -3.45
CA PRO A 6 0.04 8.41 -2.04
C PRO A 6 -0.13 7.12 -1.24
N ALA A 7 0.82 6.84 -0.34
CA ALA A 7 0.77 5.71 0.57
C ALA A 7 -0.34 5.91 1.63
N PRO A 8 -1.05 4.84 2.03
CA PRO A 8 -1.95 4.89 3.18
C PRO A 8 -1.19 5.21 4.47
N GLN A 9 -1.76 6.07 5.30
CA GLN A 9 -1.07 6.62 6.45
C GLN A 9 -1.27 5.73 7.69
N PRO A 10 -0.20 5.27 8.36
CA PRO A 10 -0.35 4.57 9.63
C PRO A 10 -0.98 5.50 10.68
N LEU A 11 -1.56 4.91 11.73
CA LEU A 11 -1.97 5.64 12.92
C LEU A 11 -0.79 6.48 13.45
N GLN A 12 -0.99 7.80 13.54
CA GLN A 12 0.03 8.71 14.05
C GLN A 12 -0.02 8.78 15.58
N PRO A 13 1.11 9.03 16.27
CA PRO A 13 1.12 9.28 17.70
C PRO A 13 0.21 10.46 18.06
N GLY A 14 -0.73 10.25 18.97
CA GLY A 14 -1.69 11.27 19.40
C GLY A 14 -2.86 11.50 18.42
N GLU A 15 -2.97 10.72 17.34
CA GLU A 15 -4.14 10.74 16.47
C GLU A 15 -5.35 10.15 17.20
N THR A 16 -6.44 10.91 17.24
CA THR A 16 -7.70 10.51 17.86
C THR A 16 -8.78 10.32 16.80
N PRO A 17 -9.81 9.49 17.07
CA PRO A 17 -10.97 9.39 16.18
C PRO A 17 -11.60 10.76 15.93
N PRO A 18 -12.31 10.95 14.80
CA PRO A 18 -13.08 12.17 14.57
C PRO A 18 -14.03 12.39 15.74
N ALA A 19 -14.05 13.61 16.28
CA ALA A 19 -14.97 13.95 17.36
C ALA A 19 -16.39 13.63 16.90
N SER A 20 -17.10 12.80 17.68
CA SER A 20 -18.48 12.43 17.39
C SER A 20 -19.28 13.70 17.12
N ALA A 21 -19.75 13.89 15.88
CA ALA A 21 -20.75 14.90 15.62
C ALA A 21 -21.96 14.52 16.48
N ASN A 22 -22.26 15.36 17.49
CA ASN A 22 -23.47 15.26 18.30
C ASN A 22 -24.70 15.29 17.39
N THR A 23 -25.12 14.13 16.87
CA THR A 23 -26.39 13.98 16.17
C THR A 23 -27.33 13.18 17.05
N GLY A 24 -28.03 13.91 17.93
CA GLY A 24 -29.32 13.50 18.47
C GLY A 24 -29.27 12.77 19.81
N LEU A 25 -29.81 13.46 20.83
CA LEU A 25 -30.35 12.99 22.12
C LEU A 25 -29.50 11.99 22.94
N PRO A 26 -29.22 12.29 24.22
CA PRO A 26 -28.47 11.39 25.09
C PRO A 26 -29.30 10.14 25.38
N SER A 27 -28.93 9.01 24.77
CA SER A 27 -29.30 7.70 25.31
C SER A 27 -28.27 7.36 26.40
N PRO A 28 -28.68 7.11 27.64
CA PRO A 28 -27.79 7.04 28.80
C PRO A 28 -26.75 5.90 28.78
N ASP A 29 -26.85 4.95 27.85
CA ASP A 29 -26.06 3.70 27.87
C ASP A 29 -25.09 3.49 26.70
N ALA A 30 -24.91 4.46 25.79
CA ALA A 30 -24.05 4.26 24.62
C ALA A 30 -22.84 5.22 24.61
N VAL A 31 -21.84 4.94 25.44
CA VAL A 31 -20.49 5.46 25.19
C VAL A 31 -19.96 4.72 23.95
N THR A 32 -20.07 5.35 22.78
CA THR A 32 -19.42 4.82 21.57
C THR A 32 -17.90 4.95 21.74
N SER A 33 -17.24 3.84 22.01
CA SER A 33 -15.78 3.77 21.90
C SER A 33 -15.39 3.62 20.43
N TRP A 34 -14.20 4.10 20.08
CA TRP A 34 -13.65 4.01 18.72
C TRP A 34 -12.35 3.24 18.78
N GLU A 35 -12.08 2.46 17.74
CA GLU A 35 -10.78 1.85 17.51
C GLU A 35 -10.26 2.17 16.12
N PHE A 36 -8.93 2.13 15.96
CA PHE A 36 -8.32 2.24 14.64
C PHE A 36 -8.64 0.99 13.84
N ASN A 37 -9.14 1.19 12.62
CA ASN A 37 -9.67 0.11 11.81
C ASN A 37 -8.59 -0.94 11.49
N PRO A 38 -8.73 -2.21 11.93
CA PRO A 38 -7.77 -3.25 11.63
C PRO A 38 -7.67 -3.57 10.14
N ASP A 39 -8.74 -3.41 9.36
CA ASP A 39 -8.72 -3.64 7.92
C ASP A 39 -7.88 -2.56 7.22
N TYR A 40 -8.03 -1.30 7.62
CA TYR A 40 -7.18 -0.20 7.14
C TYR A 40 -5.71 -0.45 7.50
N GLN A 41 -5.43 -0.90 8.73
CA GLN A 41 -4.07 -1.22 9.17
C GLN A 41 -3.43 -2.33 8.32
N ARG A 42 -4.20 -3.33 7.86
CA ARG A 42 -3.69 -4.36 6.95
C ARG A 42 -3.27 -3.77 5.59
N LEU A 43 -4.00 -2.78 5.07
CA LEU A 43 -3.62 -2.08 3.82
C LEU A 43 -2.31 -1.30 3.99
N VAL A 44 -2.13 -0.62 5.12
CA VAL A 44 -0.87 0.05 5.47
C VAL A 44 0.29 -0.94 5.51
N MET A 45 0.09 -2.10 6.13
CA MET A 45 1.11 -3.16 6.19
C MET A 45 1.40 -3.74 4.80
N MET A 46 0.37 -3.97 3.99
CA MET A 46 0.51 -4.49 2.63
C MET A 46 1.33 -3.54 1.76
N TRP A 47 1.06 -2.23 1.82
CA TRP A 47 1.88 -1.22 1.14
C TRP A 47 3.36 -1.33 1.54
N ARG A 48 3.64 -1.36 2.84
CA ARG A 48 5.01 -1.42 3.39
C ARG A 48 5.77 -2.68 3.00
N GLN A 49 5.06 -3.79 2.78
CA GLN A 49 5.66 -5.05 2.36
C GLN A 49 5.90 -5.11 0.85
N VAL A 50 4.94 -4.62 0.06
CA VAL A 50 4.96 -4.72 -1.41
C VAL A 50 5.94 -3.73 -2.04
N LEU A 51 5.98 -2.50 -1.55
CA LEU A 51 6.80 -1.44 -2.15
C LEU A 51 8.29 -1.81 -2.24
N PRO A 52 8.96 -2.29 -1.17
CA PRO A 52 10.37 -2.67 -1.25
C PRO A 52 10.64 -3.87 -2.18
N VAL A 53 9.67 -4.78 -2.31
CA VAL A 53 9.77 -5.92 -3.24
C VAL A 53 9.77 -5.42 -4.68
N LEU A 54 8.86 -4.50 -5.02
CA LEU A 54 8.79 -3.88 -6.34
C LEU A 54 10.04 -3.03 -6.65
N ASP A 55 10.58 -2.33 -5.66
CA ASP A 55 11.86 -1.62 -5.78
C ASP A 55 13.01 -2.59 -6.08
N THR A 56 13.08 -3.72 -5.37
CA THR A 56 14.10 -4.75 -5.58
C THR A 56 14.01 -5.39 -6.97
N LEU A 57 12.79 -5.69 -7.43
CA LEU A 57 12.57 -6.22 -8.78
C LEU A 57 13.02 -5.22 -9.85
N THR A 58 12.68 -3.94 -9.66
CA THR A 58 13.08 -2.87 -10.58
C THR A 58 14.61 -2.75 -10.63
N ALA A 59 15.27 -2.68 -9.48
CA ALA A 59 16.72 -2.60 -9.39
C ALA A 59 17.43 -3.83 -10.00
N SER A 60 16.85 -5.02 -9.83
CA SER A 60 17.38 -6.26 -10.41
C SER A 60 17.31 -6.25 -11.93
N LEU A 61 16.18 -5.82 -12.47
CA LEU A 61 15.98 -5.70 -13.92
C LEU A 61 16.85 -4.60 -14.52
N ASP A 62 17.01 -3.48 -13.81
CA ASP A 62 17.93 -2.41 -14.15
C ASP A 62 19.35 -2.93 -14.27
N LYS A 63 19.84 -3.66 -13.26
CA LYS A 63 21.19 -4.24 -13.27
C LYS A 63 21.39 -5.17 -14.47
N ALA A 64 20.44 -6.06 -14.75
CA ALA A 64 20.52 -6.96 -15.89
C ALA A 64 20.50 -6.19 -17.23
N TYR A 65 19.70 -5.13 -17.36
CA TYR A 65 19.70 -4.25 -18.52
C TYR A 65 21.07 -3.55 -18.72
N GLN A 66 21.71 -3.10 -17.64
CA GLN A 66 23.04 -2.49 -17.70
C GLN A 66 24.12 -3.47 -18.19
N LEU A 67 24.00 -4.75 -17.82
CA LEU A 67 24.91 -5.80 -18.29
C LEU A 67 24.63 -6.17 -19.76
N ALA A 68 23.35 -6.25 -20.14
CA ALA A 68 22.89 -6.53 -21.50
C ALA A 68 23.44 -5.56 -22.54
N ARG A 69 23.43 -4.26 -22.22
CA ARG A 69 23.91 -3.20 -23.12
C ARG A 69 25.44 -3.12 -23.21
N SER A 70 26.17 -3.87 -22.39
CA SER A 70 27.63 -3.86 -22.42
C SER A 70 28.12 -4.67 -23.62
N ARG A 71 28.76 -3.99 -24.58
CA ARG A 71 29.37 -4.64 -25.76
C ARG A 71 30.55 -5.55 -25.39
N ASP A 72 31.06 -5.43 -24.18
CA ASP A 72 32.14 -6.29 -23.68
C ASP A 72 31.62 -7.69 -23.30
N VAL A 73 30.31 -7.86 -23.14
CA VAL A 73 29.69 -9.10 -22.63
C VAL A 73 29.00 -9.91 -23.73
N TRP A 74 28.50 -9.27 -24.79
CA TRP A 74 27.70 -9.91 -25.83
C TRP A 74 28.09 -9.45 -27.23
N ASP A 75 28.00 -10.36 -28.21
CA ASP A 75 28.08 -10.00 -29.62
C ASP A 75 26.94 -9.04 -30.02
N ALA A 76 27.20 -8.13 -30.95
CA ALA A 76 26.38 -6.95 -31.21
C ALA A 76 24.89 -7.26 -31.57
N PRO A 77 24.56 -8.29 -32.36
CA PRO A 77 23.17 -8.60 -32.69
C PRO A 77 22.37 -9.22 -31.53
N VAL A 78 23.04 -9.98 -30.65
CA VAL A 78 22.38 -10.67 -29.52
C VAL A 78 22.07 -9.67 -28.41
N SER A 79 23.00 -8.76 -28.13
CA SER A 79 22.76 -7.67 -27.17
C SER A 79 21.55 -6.81 -27.54
N GLY A 80 21.34 -6.52 -28.83
CA GLY A 80 20.20 -5.71 -29.30
C GLY A 80 18.85 -6.30 -28.92
N ARG A 81 18.59 -7.56 -29.28
CA ARG A 81 17.34 -8.25 -28.94
C ARG A 81 17.11 -8.35 -27.43
N TYR A 82 18.17 -8.68 -26.68
CA TYR A 82 18.06 -8.81 -25.24
C TYR A 82 17.76 -7.45 -24.56
N VAL A 83 18.32 -6.35 -25.07
CA VAL A 83 18.02 -4.99 -24.61
C VAL A 83 16.56 -4.59 -24.91
N GLU A 84 16.04 -4.96 -26.07
CA GLU A 84 14.63 -4.75 -26.44
C GLU A 84 13.68 -5.49 -25.48
N ASP A 85 13.88 -6.79 -25.30
CA ASP A 85 13.08 -7.61 -24.38
C ASP A 85 13.12 -7.04 -22.96
N MET A 86 14.30 -6.66 -22.47
CA MET A 86 14.47 -6.08 -21.14
C MET A 86 13.76 -4.72 -21.02
N THR A 87 13.69 -3.94 -22.09
CA THR A 87 12.93 -2.67 -22.12
C THR A 87 11.43 -2.92 -21.99
N GLU A 88 10.94 -3.95 -22.67
CA GLU A 88 9.54 -4.37 -22.54
C GLU A 88 9.23 -4.83 -21.11
N TRP A 89 10.08 -5.68 -20.52
CA TRP A 89 9.93 -6.12 -19.13
C TRP A 89 9.93 -4.96 -18.14
N ARG A 90 10.78 -3.94 -18.34
CA ARG A 90 10.81 -2.73 -17.49
C ARG A 90 9.50 -1.98 -17.56
N THR A 91 8.95 -1.84 -18.76
CA THR A 91 7.69 -1.16 -18.99
C THR A 91 6.54 -1.92 -18.31
N ARG A 92 6.47 -3.23 -18.50
CA ARG A 92 5.48 -4.11 -17.85
C ARG A 92 5.57 -4.07 -16.33
N LEU A 93 6.79 -4.10 -15.78
CA LEU A 93 7.01 -3.99 -14.33
C LEU A 93 6.58 -2.63 -13.78
N GLY A 94 6.84 -1.54 -14.51
CA GLY A 94 6.38 -0.20 -14.14
C GLY A 94 4.85 -0.10 -14.11
N LEU A 95 4.17 -0.65 -15.11
CA LEU A 95 2.70 -0.72 -15.15
C LEU A 95 2.15 -1.57 -14.01
N TYR A 96 2.76 -2.73 -13.74
CA TYR A 96 2.36 -3.61 -12.65
C TYR A 96 2.52 -2.94 -11.28
N ARG A 97 3.65 -2.24 -11.06
CA ARG A 97 3.88 -1.46 -9.84
C ARG A 97 2.77 -0.43 -9.64
N GLN A 98 2.49 0.38 -10.67
CA GLN A 98 1.46 1.41 -10.60
C GLN A 98 0.10 0.78 -10.28
N ALA A 99 -0.29 -0.29 -10.97
CA ALA A 99 -1.57 -0.95 -10.77
C ALA A 99 -1.72 -1.46 -9.32
N VAL A 100 -0.73 -2.18 -8.80
CA VAL A 100 -0.78 -2.73 -7.44
C VAL A 100 -0.85 -1.61 -6.40
N LEU A 101 0.03 -0.62 -6.48
CA LEU A 101 0.04 0.47 -5.50
C LEU A 101 -1.26 1.31 -5.57
N THR A 102 -1.81 1.51 -6.77
CA THR A 102 -3.09 2.20 -6.96
C THR A 102 -4.22 1.44 -6.29
N SER A 103 -4.32 0.12 -6.52
CA SER A 103 -5.35 -0.69 -5.86
C SER A 103 -5.27 -0.64 -4.33
N ILE A 104 -4.06 -0.58 -3.74
CA ILE A 104 -3.90 -0.43 -2.29
C ILE A 104 -4.37 0.95 -1.82
N SER A 105 -3.96 2.00 -2.55
CA SER A 105 -4.29 3.40 -2.21
C SER A 105 -5.79 3.66 -2.31
N ASP A 106 -6.42 3.22 -3.40
CA ASP A 106 -7.86 3.35 -3.63
C ASP A 106 -8.66 2.61 -2.56
N GLN A 107 -8.31 1.35 -2.28
CA GLN A 107 -8.97 0.59 -1.23
C GLN A 107 -8.81 1.25 0.14
N ALA A 108 -7.64 1.85 0.42
CA ALA A 108 -7.43 2.56 1.67
C ALA A 108 -8.23 3.88 1.73
N ALA A 109 -8.39 4.59 0.62
CA ALA A 109 -9.23 5.78 0.54
C ALA A 109 -10.71 5.46 0.83
N ASP A 110 -11.18 4.30 0.36
CA ASP A 110 -12.55 3.83 0.58
C ASP A 110 -12.76 3.13 1.93
N THR A 111 -11.69 2.91 2.71
CA THR A 111 -11.75 2.25 4.02
C THR A 111 -11.68 3.28 5.14
N PRO A 112 -12.68 3.36 6.06
CA PRO A 112 -12.62 4.30 7.17
C PRO A 112 -11.45 3.96 8.10
N ARG A 113 -10.72 4.98 8.56
CA ARG A 113 -9.58 4.80 9.49
C ARG A 113 -10.00 4.44 10.90
N TRP A 114 -11.23 4.77 11.30
CA TRP A 114 -11.77 4.53 12.62
C TRP A 114 -13.11 3.81 12.51
N VAL A 115 -13.35 2.83 13.38
CA VAL A 115 -14.62 2.10 13.46
C VAL A 115 -15.16 2.13 14.89
N PRO A 116 -16.49 2.24 15.07
CA PRO A 116 -17.08 2.23 16.41
C PRO A 116 -17.03 0.82 16.99
N VAL A 117 -16.62 0.71 18.24
CA VAL A 117 -16.65 -0.52 19.02
C VAL A 117 -17.83 -0.44 19.98
N ARG A 118 -18.62 -1.50 20.06
CA ARG A 118 -19.58 -1.62 21.17
C ARG A 118 -18.78 -1.83 22.44
N ALA A 119 -18.82 -0.89 23.37
CA ALA A 119 -18.38 -1.13 24.73
C ALA A 119 -19.21 -2.29 25.30
N GLY A 120 -18.64 -3.49 25.32
CA GLY A 120 -19.30 -4.67 25.89
C GLY A 120 -19.58 -4.40 27.36
N ALA A 121 -20.85 -4.56 27.76
CA ALA A 121 -21.22 -4.54 29.16
C ALA A 121 -20.32 -5.51 29.94
N PRO A 122 -19.73 -5.10 31.08
CA PRO A 122 -18.98 -6.03 31.91
C PRO A 122 -19.95 -7.15 32.33
N HIS A 123 -19.64 -8.39 31.95
CA HIS A 123 -20.34 -9.55 32.48
C HIS A 123 -20.10 -9.58 33.99
N ALA A 124 -21.04 -9.01 34.75
CA ALA A 124 -21.10 -9.20 36.19
C ALA A 124 -21.48 -10.66 36.45
N PHE A 125 -20.58 -11.35 37.16
CA PHE A 125 -20.71 -12.61 37.90
C PHE A 125 -22.04 -13.38 37.78
N SER A 126 -21.93 -14.67 37.47
CA SER A 126 -22.89 -15.70 37.91
C SER A 126 -22.12 -16.90 38.46
#